data_AF-A0A540M3F5-F1
#
_entry.id   AF-A0A540M3F5-F1
#
_cell.length_a   1.000
_cell.length_b   1.000
_cell.length_c   1.000
_cell.angle_alpha   90.00
_cell.angle_beta   90.00
_cell.angle_gamma   90.00
#
_symmetry.space_group_name_H-M   'P 1'
#
loop_
_entity.id
_entity.type
_entity.pdbx_description
1 polymer ?
#
loop_
_entity_poly.entity_id
_entity_poly.type
_entity_poly.pdbx_seq_one_letter_code
_entity_poly.pdbx_strand_id
1 'polypeptide(L)'
;MMELAVGLEEIGKPFVWVIRPPVGFDLKGEFKAEWLPDGFEERMSKRKQLLVHNWAPQLEILSHKSTGFFVSHCGWNSVMESLSQGVPIVGWPLAAEQAYNS
;
A
#
# COMPACT_ATOMS: atom_id res chain seq x y z
N MET A 1 3.02 -6.14 8.55
CA MET A 1 2.67 -6.63 7.20
C MET A 1 1.65 -7.76 7.29
N MET A 2 1.89 -8.78 8.12
CA MET A 2 0.94 -9.86 8.43
C MET A 2 -0.49 -9.38 8.71
N GLU A 3 -0.68 -8.54 9.74
CA GLU A 3 -2.02 -8.04 10.10
C GLU A 3 -2.69 -7.21 8.99
N LEU A 4 -1.91 -6.45 8.22
CA LEU A 4 -2.43 -5.70 7.08
C LEU A 4 -2.93 -6.65 5.98
N ALA A 5 -2.19 -7.72 5.70
CA ALA A 5 -2.60 -8.74 4.74
C ALA A 5 -3.90 -9.43 5.18
N VAL A 6 -4.02 -9.80 6.46
CA VAL A 6 -5.25 -10.37 7.03
C VAL A 6 -6.43 -9.40 6.86
N GLY A 7 -6.25 -8.14 7.26
CA GLY A 7 -7.31 -7.13 7.11
C GLY A 7 -7.73 -6.87 5.66
N LEU A 8 -6.77 -6.84 4.72
CA LEU A 8 -7.06 -6.72 3.28
C LEU A 8 -7.78 -7.95 2.72
N GLU A 9 -7.51 -9.14 3.26
CA GLU A 9 -8.22 -10.36 2.87
C GLU A 9 -9.67 -10.38 3.40
N GLU A 10 -9.88 -9.90 4.64
CA GLU A 10 -11.18 -9.86 5.32
C GLU A 10 -12.10 -8.76 4.78
N ILE A 11 -11.57 -7.59 4.43
CA ILE A 11 -12.40 -6.47 3.92
C ILE A 11 -13.10 -6.83 2.60
N GLY A 12 -12.53 -7.75 1.82
CA GLY A 12 -13.13 -8.26 0.58
C GLY A 12 -13.37 -7.19 -0.49
N LYS A 13 -12.70 -6.04 -0.41
CA LYS A 13 -12.77 -4.95 -1.38
C LYS A 13 -11.59 -5.00 -2.34
N PRO A 14 -11.74 -4.52 -3.59
CA PRO A 14 -10.62 -4.41 -4.52
C PRO A 14 -9.52 -3.48 -3.97
N PHE A 15 -8.27 -3.91 -4.07
CA PHE A 15 -7.12 -3.09 -3.70
C PHE A 15 -5.93 -3.28 -4.64
N VAL A 16 -5.07 -2.27 -4.65
CA VAL A 16 -3.70 -2.35 -5.16
C VAL A 16 -2.77 -2.17 -3.98
N TRP A 17 -1.95 -3.18 -3.69
CA TRP A 17 -1.00 -3.10 -2.58
C TRP A 17 0.44 -3.14 -3.10
N VAL A 18 1.16 -2.03 -2.90
CA VAL A 18 2.59 -1.94 -3.16
C VAL A 18 3.33 -2.47 -1.94
N ILE A 19 3.90 -3.67 -2.06
CA ILE A 19 4.62 -4.36 -0.99
C ILE A 19 6.10 -3.97 -1.06
N ARG A 20 6.63 -3.52 0.07
CA ARG A 20 8.04 -3.18 0.26
C ARG A 20 8.62 -3.94 1.44
N PRO A 21 9.94 -4.14 1.48
CA PRO A 21 10.61 -4.69 2.65
C PRO A 21 10.17 -3.99 3.96
N PRO A 22 9.92 -4.75 5.04
CA PRO A 22 9.56 -4.18 6.33
C PRO A 22 10.63 -3.22 6.87
N VAL A 23 10.25 -2.36 7.81
CA VAL A 23 11.19 -1.47 8.50
C VAL A 23 12.34 -2.30 9.11
N GLY A 24 13.57 -1.85 8.90
CA GLY A 24 14.78 -2.54 9.35
C GLY A 24 15.42 -3.48 8.32
N PHE A 25 14.78 -3.70 7.17
CA PHE A 25 15.35 -4.41 6.03
C PHE A 25 15.85 -3.43 4.96
N ASP A 26 16.72 -3.92 4.06
CA ASP A 26 17.13 -3.15 2.89
C ASP A 26 15.90 -2.85 2.02
N LEU A 27 15.64 -1.57 1.76
CA LEU A 27 14.53 -1.11 0.92
C LEU A 27 14.66 -1.56 -0.55
N LYS A 28 15.87 -1.93 -0.98
CA LYS A 28 16.15 -2.52 -2.28
C LYS A 28 16.26 -4.04 -2.24
N GLY A 29 16.05 -4.64 -1.06
CA GLY A 29 16.05 -6.07 -0.87
C GLY A 29 14.92 -6.76 -1.65
N GLU A 30 15.14 -8.02 -1.98
CA GLU A 30 14.12 -8.86 -2.60
C GLU A 30 12.97 -9.13 -1.64
N PHE A 31 11.78 -9.31 -2.19
CA PHE A 31 10.62 -9.72 -1.43
C PHE A 31 10.85 -11.10 -0.81
N LYS A 32 10.43 -11.26 0.46
CA LYS A 32 10.40 -12.56 1.13
C LYS A 32 8.96 -12.95 1.44
N ALA A 33 8.57 -14.15 0.99
CA ALA A 33 7.23 -14.70 1.20
C ALA A 33 6.84 -14.77 2.70
N GLU A 34 7.83 -14.95 3.59
CA GLU A 34 7.66 -14.99 5.05
C GLU A 34 7.08 -13.70 5.67
N TRP A 35 7.02 -12.60 4.92
CA TRP A 35 6.43 -11.35 5.38
C TRP A 35 4.89 -11.32 5.29
N LEU A 36 4.30 -12.29 4.58
CA LEU A 36 2.86 -12.42 4.35
C LEU A 36 2.34 -13.75 4.91
N PRO A 37 1.01 -13.88 5.13
CA PRO A 37 0.41 -15.15 5.49
C PRO A 37 0.67 -16.21 4.42
N ASP A 38 0.84 -17.46 4.84
CA ASP A 38 1.05 -18.59 3.92
C ASP A 38 -0.04 -18.64 2.84
N GLY A 39 0.37 -18.73 1.58
CA GLY A 39 -0.54 -18.78 0.42
C GLY A 39 -1.29 -17.49 0.11
N PHE A 40 -0.98 -16.37 0.76
CA PHE A 40 -1.69 -15.09 0.55
C PHE A 40 -1.66 -14.63 -0.90
N GLU A 41 -0.48 -14.62 -1.55
CA GLU A 41 -0.37 -14.18 -2.96
C GLU A 41 -1.22 -15.03 -3.91
N GLU A 42 -1.27 -16.35 -3.70
CA GLU A 42 -2.10 -17.26 -4.49
C GLU A 42 -3.59 -16.94 -4.31
N ARG A 43 -4.04 -16.71 -3.07
CA ARG A 43 -5.42 -16.33 -2.77
C ARG A 43 -5.77 -14.97 -3.39
N MET A 44 -4.88 -14.00 -3.32
CA MET A 44 -5.07 -12.68 -3.90
C MET A 44 -5.14 -12.73 -5.42
N SER A 45 -4.28 -13.52 -6.07
CA SER A 45 -4.32 -13.77 -7.52
C SER A 45 -5.65 -14.38 -7.96
N LYS A 46 -6.14 -15.42 -7.27
CA LYS A 46 -7.46 -16.03 -7.52
C LYS A 46 -8.61 -15.03 -7.36
N ARG A 47 -8.50 -14.09 -6.42
CA ARG A 47 -9.47 -13.01 -6.17
C ARG A 47 -9.25 -11.76 -7.04
N LYS A 48 -8.32 -11.81 -8.00
CA LYS A 48 -7.96 -10.70 -8.90
C LYS A 48 -7.55 -9.41 -8.17
N GLN A 49 -6.91 -9.55 -7.00
CA GLN A 49 -6.29 -8.44 -6.28
C GLN A 49 -4.88 -8.19 -6.83
N LEU A 50 -4.45 -6.93 -6.87
CA LEU A 50 -3.17 -6.56 -7.44
C LEU A 50 -2.12 -6.35 -6.34
N LEU A 51 -1.14 -7.25 -6.30
CA LEU A 51 0.06 -7.12 -5.47
C LEU A 51 1.21 -6.67 -6.36
N VAL A 52 1.83 -5.54 -6.01
CA VAL A 52 2.97 -4.97 -6.75
C VAL A 52 4.18 -4.94 -5.83
N HIS A 53 5.29 -5.51 -6.26
CA HIS A 53 6.51 -5.53 -5.48
C HIS A 53 7.36 -4.29 -5.76
N ASN A 54 7.92 -3.70 -4.71
CA ASN A 54 8.84 -2.54 -4.71
C ASN A 54 8.26 -1.20 -5.15
N TRP A 55 7.80 -1.10 -6.40
CA TRP A 55 7.40 0.18 -7.00
C TRP A 55 6.21 0.04 -7.94
N ALA A 56 5.32 1.03 -7.90
CA ALA A 56 4.19 1.19 -8.80
C ALA A 56 4.07 2.67 -9.19
N PRO A 57 3.44 2.99 -10.33
CA PRO A 57 3.23 4.38 -10.76
C PRO A 57 2.14 5.05 -9.91
N GLN A 58 2.51 5.52 -8.72
CA GLN A 58 1.59 6.02 -7.69
C GLN A 58 0.67 7.11 -8.21
N LEU A 59 1.21 8.14 -8.88
CA LEU A 59 0.40 9.23 -9.40
C LEU A 59 -0.63 8.74 -10.44
N GLU A 60 -0.27 7.80 -11.30
CA GLU A 60 -1.18 7.22 -12.30
C GLU A 60 -2.31 6.41 -11.62
N ILE A 61 -1.98 5.64 -10.57
CA ILE A 61 -2.97 4.93 -9.76
C ILE A 61 -3.90 5.93 -9.07
N LEU A 62 -3.38 6.98 -8.44
CA LEU A 62 -4.18 8.01 -7.77
C LEU A 62 -5.06 8.80 -8.75
N SER A 63 -4.60 8.98 -9.98
CA SER A 63 -5.36 9.69 -11.04
C SER A 63 -6.47 8.82 -11.65
N HIS A 64 -6.47 7.51 -11.38
CA HIS A 64 -7.44 6.59 -11.96
C HIS A 64 -8.79 6.66 -11.22
N LYS A 65 -9.89 6.75 -11.98
CA LYS A 65 -11.26 6.91 -11.44
C LYS A 65 -11.73 5.77 -10.52
N SER A 66 -11.11 4.59 -10.62
CA SER A 66 -11.42 3.45 -9.73
C SER A 66 -10.79 3.56 -8.34
N THR A 67 -9.89 4.52 -8.11
CA THR A 67 -9.22 4.70 -6.82
C THR A 67 -10.14 5.46 -5.86
N GLY A 68 -10.59 4.77 -4.82
CA GLY A 68 -11.56 5.32 -3.85
C GLY A 68 -10.94 5.94 -2.60
N PHE A 69 -9.77 5.47 -2.17
CA PHE A 69 -9.01 6.01 -1.05
C PHE A 69 -7.55 5.54 -1.13
N PHE A 70 -6.68 6.20 -0.38
CA PHE A 70 -5.25 5.90 -0.34
C PHE A 70 -4.79 5.70 1.11
N VAL A 71 -4.32 4.49 1.45
CA VAL A 71 -3.61 4.25 2.71
C VAL A 71 -2.16 4.71 2.51
N SER A 72 -1.76 5.77 3.21
CA SER A 72 -0.49 6.43 2.96
C SER A 72 0.32 6.59 4.23
N HIS A 73 1.64 6.53 4.10
CA HIS A 73 2.56 6.89 5.17
C HIS A 73 2.62 8.41 5.44
N CYS A 74 1.82 9.21 4.75
CA CYS A 74 1.75 10.66 4.92
C CYS A 74 3.08 11.40 4.64
N GLY A 75 3.95 10.84 3.78
CA GLY A 75 5.06 11.60 3.23
C GLY A 75 4.53 12.76 2.37
N TRP A 76 5.13 13.95 2.50
CA TRP A 76 4.56 15.18 1.96
C TRP A 76 4.21 15.09 0.46
N ASN A 77 5.08 14.49 -0.36
CA ASN A 77 4.81 14.28 -1.78
C ASN A 77 3.56 13.41 -2.01
N SER A 78 3.40 12.32 -1.25
CA SER A 78 2.26 11.41 -1.37
C SER A 78 0.95 12.08 -0.92
N VAL A 79 1.00 12.93 0.11
CA VAL A 79 -0.14 13.76 0.52
C VAL A 79 -0.53 14.72 -0.61
N MET A 80 0.44 15.45 -1.17
CA MET A 80 0.19 16.40 -2.25
C MET A 80 -0.38 15.72 -3.51
N GLU A 81 0.15 14.57 -3.91
CA GLU A 81 -0.38 13.78 -5.03
C GLU A 81 -1.85 13.38 -4.78
N SER A 82 -2.15 12.82 -3.60
CA SER A 82 -3.51 12.40 -3.26
C SER A 82 -4.50 13.58 -3.26
N LEU A 83 -4.13 14.70 -2.63
CA LEU A 83 -4.96 15.90 -2.58
C LEU A 83 -5.17 16.49 -3.99
N SER A 84 -4.14 16.48 -4.84
CA SER A 84 -4.26 16.96 -6.22
C SER A 84 -5.24 16.14 -7.07
N GLN A 85 -5.40 14.85 -6.75
CA GLN A 85 -6.35 13.95 -7.42
C GLN A 85 -7.70 13.84 -6.71
N GLY A 86 -7.87 14.53 -5.57
CA GLY A 86 -9.10 14.45 -4.77
C GLY A 86 -9.34 13.09 -4.12
N VAL A 87 -8.28 12.30 -3.90
CA VAL A 87 -8.37 10.97 -3.28
C VAL A 87 -8.26 11.11 -1.76
N PRO A 88 -9.25 10.62 -0.98
CA PRO A 88 -9.19 10.60 0.48
C PRO A 88 -8.03 9.75 1.01
N ILE A 89 -7.41 10.19 2.12
CA ILE A 89 -6.26 9.51 2.72
C ILE A 89 -6.67 8.82 4.02
N VAL A 90 -6.24 7.58 4.21
CA VAL A 90 -6.16 6.92 5.52
C VAL A 90 -4.70 6.99 5.96
N GLY A 91 -4.42 7.82 6.97
CA GLY A 91 -3.07 8.07 7.44
C GLY A 91 -2.47 6.89 8.21
N TRP A 92 -1.26 6.49 7.84
CA TRP A 92 -0.46 5.47 8.52
C TRP A 92 1.00 5.96 8.64
N PRO A 93 1.27 7.03 9.40
CA PRO A 93 2.61 7.62 9.49
C PRO A 93 3.62 6.62 10.05
N LEU A 94 4.84 6.63 9.51
CA LEU A 94 5.91 5.68 9.88
C LEU A 94 7.16 6.36 10.45
N ALA A 95 7.55 7.54 9.94
CA ALA A 95 8.80 8.21 10.33
C ALA A 95 8.80 9.72 10.00
N ALA A 96 9.88 10.40 10.40
CA ALA A 96 10.12 11.82 10.09
C ALA A 96 8.93 12.72 10.49
N GLU A 97 8.52 13.64 9.62
CA GLU A 97 7.42 14.59 9.85
C GLU A 97 6.03 14.05 9.54
N GLN A 98 5.92 12.77 9.15
CA GLN A 98 4.67 12.17 8.64
C GLN A 98 3.50 12.25 9.61
N ALA A 99 3.77 12.21 10.93
CA ALA A 99 2.74 12.35 11.96
C ALA A 99 2.16 13.78 12.05
N TYR A 100 2.90 14.81 11.61
CA TYR A 100 2.38 16.17 11.51
C TYR A 100 1.62 16.40 10.20
N ASN A 101 1.93 15.61 9.17
CA ASN A 101 1.25 15.67 7.87
C ASN A 101 -0.09 14.92 7.85
N SER A 102 -0.32 14.03 8.82
CA SER A 102 -1.47 13.10 8.87
C SER A 102 -2.74 13.69 9.45
#